data_AF-A0A2L2SQE5-F1
#
_entry.id   AF-A0A2L2SQE5-F1
#
_cell.length_a   1.000
_cell.length_b   1.000
_cell.length_c   1.000
_cell.angle_alpha   90.00
_cell.angle_beta   90.00
_cell.angle_gamma   90.00
#
_symmetry.space_group_name_H-M   'P 1'
#
loop_
_entity.id
_entity.type
_entity.pdbx_description
1 polymer ?
#
loop_
_entity_poly.entity_id
_entity_poly.type
_entity_poly.pdbx_seq_one_letter_code
_entity_poly.pdbx_strand_id
1 'polypeptide(L)'
;MNTPQSSSFAASEFITENPGKPVAQKYVRRRGLNDQIKWVRSWMAKLPQGDEDWDNNRPSTPEDILRLHSRLTISHIGSRRNMDWYTLLDTYAAASKDFEPGRETQTHCMVMVALCHVAHSQGLTTDEVMTAMAKCVSGGSDTLRSKRFALPKCVQIGDELEKVLGPRAYELPLRVSAYFTFGQHFTTECFKILREESISAHRPKSSLPSEILRIPNLVYDFCDGKVRTSREGPGARSDEVEGEIEIEVKFKGVNDKIDKQLREQ
;
A
#
# COMPACT_ATOMS: atom_id res chain seq x y z
N MET A 1 -12.30 -5.10 31.66
CA MET A 1 -12.75 -4.19 30.59
C MET A 1 -11.83 -4.43 29.40
N ASN A 2 -12.30 -5.18 28.41
CA ASN A 2 -11.51 -5.55 27.24
C ASN A 2 -11.75 -4.50 26.15
N THR A 3 -10.71 -3.77 25.78
CA THR A 3 -10.68 -2.93 24.58
C THR A 3 -10.85 -3.83 23.34
N PRO A 4 -11.75 -3.51 22.39
CA PRO A 4 -11.82 -4.24 21.13
C PRO A 4 -10.60 -3.88 20.30
N GLN A 5 -9.88 -4.90 19.81
CA GLN A 5 -8.83 -4.75 18.79
C GLN A 5 -9.42 -4.04 17.57
N SER A 6 -8.82 -2.90 17.19
CA SER A 6 -9.08 -2.23 15.91
C SER A 6 -8.76 -3.22 14.78
N SER A 7 -9.79 -3.67 14.06
CA SER A 7 -9.63 -4.54 12.90
C SER A 7 -9.14 -3.71 11.72
N SER A 8 -7.81 -3.57 11.62
CA SER A 8 -7.11 -3.04 10.46
C SER A 8 -7.49 -3.81 9.19
N PHE A 9 -7.88 -3.10 8.14
CA PHE A 9 -8.22 -3.64 6.81
C PHE A 9 -7.03 -4.45 6.26
N ALA A 10 -7.17 -5.76 6.08
CA ALA A 10 -6.01 -6.61 5.81
C ALA A 10 -5.49 -6.40 4.37
N ALA A 11 -4.16 -6.32 4.19
CA ALA A 11 -3.56 -6.15 2.86
C ALA A 11 -3.95 -7.27 1.87
N SER A 12 -4.26 -8.46 2.39
CA SER A 12 -4.76 -9.61 1.63
C SER A 12 -6.18 -9.43 1.08
N GLU A 13 -7.00 -8.55 1.68
CA GLU A 13 -8.37 -8.27 1.24
C GLU A 13 -8.43 -7.23 0.11
N PHE A 14 -7.33 -6.52 -0.15
CA PHE A 14 -7.25 -5.42 -1.12
C PHE A 14 -6.38 -5.74 -2.33
N ILE A 15 -5.40 -6.64 -2.17
CA ILE A 15 -4.47 -7.02 -3.24
C ILE A 15 -4.52 -8.53 -3.44
N THR A 16 -5.40 -8.96 -4.33
CA THR A 16 -5.57 -10.36 -4.72
C THR A 16 -4.96 -10.63 -6.08
N GLU A 17 -3.67 -10.30 -6.27
CA GLU A 17 -2.91 -10.97 -7.33
C GLU A 17 -2.28 -12.23 -6.73
N ASN A 18 -2.92 -13.37 -6.94
CA ASN A 18 -2.22 -14.64 -6.90
C ASN A 18 -1.11 -14.53 -7.96
N PRO A 19 0.18 -14.71 -7.63
CA PRO A 19 1.22 -14.63 -8.63
C PRO A 19 0.92 -15.69 -9.68
N GLY A 20 0.39 -15.27 -10.83
CA GLY A 20 0.21 -16.14 -11.98
C GLY A 20 1.51 -16.90 -12.21
N LYS A 21 1.39 -18.15 -12.68
CA LYS A 21 2.55 -19.04 -12.92
C LYS A 21 3.71 -18.20 -13.48
N PRO A 22 4.90 -18.28 -12.87
CA PRO A 22 5.98 -17.37 -13.20
C PRO A 22 6.21 -17.45 -14.70
N VAL A 23 6.05 -16.31 -15.39
CA VAL A 23 6.61 -16.12 -16.73
C VAL A 23 8.04 -16.60 -16.64
N ALA A 24 8.47 -17.50 -17.54
CA ALA A 24 9.81 -18.09 -17.52
C ALA A 24 10.84 -16.96 -17.42
N GLN A 25 11.30 -16.71 -16.19
CA GLN A 25 12.32 -15.71 -15.93
C GLN A 25 13.57 -16.27 -16.58
N LYS A 26 14.14 -15.54 -17.56
CA LYS A 26 15.56 -15.69 -17.89
C LYS A 26 16.29 -15.77 -16.55
N TYR A 27 17.04 -16.85 -16.32
CA TYR A 27 17.71 -17.19 -15.05
C TYR A 27 18.27 -15.95 -14.34
N VAL A 28 17.46 -15.29 -13.53
CA VAL A 28 17.94 -14.28 -12.60
C VAL A 28 18.55 -15.12 -11.49
N ARG A 29 19.89 -15.08 -11.35
CA ARG A 29 20.59 -15.78 -10.26
C ARG A 29 19.81 -15.53 -8.97
N ARG A 30 19.19 -16.57 -8.41
CA ARG A 30 18.62 -16.50 -7.06
C ARG A 30 19.77 -16.01 -6.17
N ARG A 31 19.61 -14.84 -5.54
CA ARG A 31 20.55 -14.42 -4.50
C ARG A 31 20.65 -15.57 -3.50
N GLY A 32 21.86 -15.97 -3.16
CA GLY A 32 22.05 -16.94 -2.08
C GLY A 32 21.40 -16.40 -0.80
N LEU A 33 20.98 -17.28 0.10
CA LEU A 33 20.37 -16.88 1.37
C LEU A 33 21.24 -15.86 2.12
N ASN A 34 22.56 -16.04 2.10
CA ASN A 34 23.52 -15.09 2.69
C ASN A 34 23.48 -13.69 2.06
N ASP A 35 23.24 -13.58 0.76
CA ASP A 35 23.12 -12.30 0.08
C ASP A 35 21.79 -11.62 0.41
N GLN A 36 20.71 -12.40 0.58
CA GLN A 36 19.42 -11.89 1.06
C GLN A 36 19.55 -11.36 2.49
N ILE A 37 20.22 -12.10 3.38
CA ILE A 37 20.48 -11.66 4.76
C ILE A 37 21.25 -10.35 4.77
N LYS A 38 22.39 -10.28 4.09
CA LYS A 38 23.21 -9.04 4.00
C LYS A 38 22.41 -7.86 3.46
N TRP A 39 21.58 -8.12 2.46
CA TRP A 39 20.78 -7.08 1.82
C TRP A 39 19.65 -6.56 2.71
N VAL A 40 18.90 -7.45 3.38
CA VAL A 40 17.86 -7.04 4.35
C VAL A 40 18.50 -6.28 5.52
N ARG A 41 19.60 -6.77 6.08
CA ARG A 41 20.37 -6.07 7.13
C ARG A 41 20.81 -4.67 6.70
N SER A 42 21.39 -4.57 5.51
CA SER A 42 21.83 -3.28 4.96
C SER A 42 20.66 -2.30 4.76
N TRP A 43 19.46 -2.80 4.46
CA TRP A 43 18.27 -1.96 4.38
C TRP A 43 17.73 -1.58 5.76
N MET A 44 17.69 -2.51 6.72
CA MET A 44 17.29 -2.25 8.11
C MET A 44 18.17 -1.20 8.79
N ALA A 45 19.48 -1.20 8.50
CA ALA A 45 20.41 -0.18 8.97
C ALA A 45 20.14 1.23 8.41
N LYS A 46 19.30 1.37 7.37
CA LYS A 46 18.88 2.68 6.82
C LYS A 46 17.59 3.20 7.43
N LEU A 47 16.91 2.41 8.27
CA LEU A 47 15.76 2.90 9.02
C LEU A 47 16.23 3.92 10.06
N PRO A 48 15.36 4.81 10.54
CA PRO A 48 15.68 5.69 11.66
C PRO A 48 16.19 4.88 12.88
N GLN A 49 17.33 5.28 13.46
CA GLN A 49 17.99 4.56 14.55
C GLN A 49 17.76 5.19 15.93
N GLY A 50 17.11 6.36 15.97
CA GLY A 50 16.74 7.06 17.21
C GLY A 50 15.58 8.03 16.99
N ASP A 51 15.03 8.58 18.07
CA ASP A 51 13.91 9.54 18.01
C ASP A 51 14.27 10.78 17.18
N GLU A 52 15.53 11.24 17.25
CA GLU A 52 16.03 12.33 16.40
C GLU A 52 15.90 12.00 14.91
N ASP A 53 16.28 10.81 14.45
CA ASP A 53 16.12 10.41 13.04
C ASP A 53 14.65 10.36 12.61
N TRP A 54 13.77 9.94 13.53
CA TRP A 54 12.33 9.92 13.32
C TRP A 54 11.73 11.32 13.25
N ASP A 55 12.35 12.34 13.83
CA ASP A 55 11.76 13.68 13.92
C ASP A 55 12.53 14.73 13.09
N ASN A 56 13.73 14.41 12.59
CA ASN A 56 14.61 15.26 11.77
C ASN A 56 14.03 15.62 10.39
N ASN A 57 12.99 14.92 9.92
CA ASN A 57 12.31 15.19 8.66
C ASN A 57 10.79 15.19 8.85
N ARG A 58 10.09 15.94 8.00
CA ARG A 58 8.62 15.88 7.93
C ARG A 58 8.18 14.48 7.45
N PRO A 59 7.05 13.96 7.95
CA PRO A 59 6.17 14.55 8.97
C PRO A 59 6.73 14.39 10.40
N SER A 60 6.72 15.44 11.22
CA SER A 60 7.18 15.34 12.62
C SER A 60 6.11 15.76 13.64
N THR A 61 4.94 16.18 13.15
CA THR A 61 3.79 16.61 13.96
C THR A 61 2.50 15.92 13.47
N PRO A 62 1.46 15.79 14.31
CA PRO A 62 0.15 15.29 13.88
C PRO A 62 -0.45 16.09 12.71
N GLU A 63 -0.26 17.41 12.70
CA GLU A 63 -0.72 18.30 11.64
C GLU A 63 -0.02 18.02 10.31
N ASP A 64 1.28 17.69 10.34
CA ASP A 64 2.00 17.27 9.15
C ASP A 64 1.45 15.95 8.58
N ILE A 65 1.11 14.99 9.46
CA ILE A 65 0.50 13.71 9.07
C ILE A 65 -0.85 13.94 8.40
N LEU A 66 -1.72 14.76 9.00
CA LEU A 66 -3.04 15.08 8.44
C LEU A 66 -2.93 15.83 7.10
N ARG A 67 -2.00 16.80 7.00
CA ARG A 67 -1.75 17.52 5.74
C ARG A 67 -1.25 16.59 4.64
N LEU A 68 -0.34 15.66 4.98
CA LEU A 68 0.16 14.68 4.03
C LEU A 68 -0.94 13.71 3.59
N HIS A 69 -1.75 13.21 4.53
CA HIS A 69 -2.91 12.37 4.25
C HIS A 69 -3.89 13.07 3.29
N SER A 70 -4.25 14.33 3.58
CA SER A 70 -5.13 15.11 2.71
C SER A 70 -4.60 15.26 1.28
N ARG A 71 -3.28 15.44 1.12
CA ARG A 71 -2.62 15.51 -0.19
C ARG A 71 -2.61 14.15 -0.90
N LEU A 72 -2.22 13.09 -0.19
CA LEU A 72 -2.16 11.71 -0.74
C LEU A 72 -3.53 11.13 -1.07
N THR A 73 -4.59 11.63 -0.43
CA THR A 73 -5.96 11.25 -0.72
C THR A 73 -6.64 12.22 -1.68
N ILE A 74 -6.02 13.36 -2.03
CA ILE A 74 -6.65 14.51 -2.73
C ILE A 74 -8.02 14.89 -2.13
N SER A 75 -8.13 14.87 -0.79
CA SER A 75 -9.41 15.03 -0.07
C SER A 75 -10.09 16.39 -0.29
N HIS A 76 -9.33 17.40 -0.70
CA HIS A 76 -9.83 18.72 -1.06
C HIS A 76 -10.71 18.71 -2.33
N ILE A 77 -10.69 17.64 -3.13
CA ILE A 77 -11.51 17.49 -4.33
C ILE A 77 -12.84 16.82 -3.94
N GLY A 78 -13.90 17.62 -3.83
CA GLY A 78 -15.21 17.16 -3.34
C GLY A 78 -16.00 16.28 -4.31
N SER A 79 -15.66 16.25 -5.60
CA SER A 79 -16.41 15.49 -6.63
C SER A 79 -15.83 14.11 -6.94
N ARG A 80 -14.80 13.63 -6.20
CA ARG A 80 -14.08 12.37 -6.47
C ARG A 80 -15.01 11.16 -6.62
N ARG A 81 -16.04 11.06 -5.77
CA ARG A 81 -17.00 9.94 -5.79
C ARG A 81 -17.77 9.81 -7.11
N ASN A 82 -17.95 10.94 -7.82
CA ASN A 82 -18.69 11.00 -9.07
C ASN A 82 -17.80 10.86 -10.31
N MET A 83 -16.47 10.92 -10.15
CA MET A 83 -15.53 10.76 -11.26
C MET A 83 -15.46 9.30 -11.69
N ASP A 84 -15.35 9.04 -12.99
CA ASP A 84 -14.92 7.74 -13.49
C ASP A 84 -13.44 7.48 -13.13
N TRP A 85 -12.98 6.24 -13.30
CA TRP A 85 -11.62 5.85 -12.92
C TRP A 85 -10.53 6.57 -13.73
N TYR A 86 -10.75 6.87 -15.01
CA TYR A 86 -9.75 7.59 -15.82
C TYR A 86 -9.58 9.01 -15.31
N THR A 87 -10.69 9.73 -15.13
CA THR A 87 -10.68 11.11 -14.58
C THR A 87 -10.06 11.13 -13.18
N LEU A 88 -10.39 10.15 -12.34
CA LEU A 88 -9.92 10.09 -10.96
C LEU A 88 -8.41 9.80 -10.87
N LEU A 89 -7.90 8.86 -11.68
CA LEU A 89 -6.47 8.56 -11.75
C LEU A 89 -5.68 9.73 -12.36
N ASP A 90 -6.23 10.43 -13.35
CA ASP A 90 -5.58 11.59 -13.97
C ASP A 90 -5.50 12.78 -13.01
N THR A 91 -6.58 12.99 -12.26
CA THR A 91 -6.62 13.99 -11.19
C THR A 91 -5.57 13.68 -10.13
N TYR A 92 -5.44 12.41 -9.73
CA TYR A 92 -4.41 12.01 -8.78
C TYR A 92 -3.00 12.22 -9.34
N ALA A 93 -2.75 11.81 -10.59
CA ALA A 93 -1.44 11.99 -11.23
C ALA A 93 -1.04 13.47 -11.31
N ALA A 94 -1.98 14.36 -11.60
CA ALA A 94 -1.74 15.80 -11.67
C ALA A 94 -1.33 16.42 -10.32
N ALA A 95 -1.72 15.82 -9.20
CA ALA A 95 -1.33 16.26 -7.86
C ALA A 95 0.15 15.97 -7.54
N SER A 96 0.84 15.13 -8.33
CA SER A 96 2.26 14.80 -8.14
C SER A 96 3.18 16.03 -8.08
N LYS A 97 2.84 17.10 -8.81
CA LYS A 97 3.59 18.36 -8.87
C LYS A 97 3.69 19.07 -7.51
N ASP A 98 2.75 18.78 -6.61
CA ASP A 98 2.71 19.40 -5.29
C ASP A 98 3.55 18.62 -4.27
N PHE A 99 4.19 17.51 -4.66
CA PHE A 99 5.04 16.68 -3.80
C PHE A 99 6.53 16.95 -4.02
N GLU A 100 7.28 16.98 -2.92
CA GLU A 100 8.74 17.14 -2.98
C GLU A 100 9.40 15.94 -3.69
N PRO A 101 10.32 16.19 -4.64
CA PRO A 101 11.04 15.13 -5.32
C PRO A 101 11.72 14.17 -4.36
N GLY A 102 11.62 12.86 -4.64
CA GLY A 102 12.23 11.82 -3.84
C GLY A 102 11.22 11.06 -3.00
N ARG A 103 11.24 11.21 -1.67
CA ARG A 103 10.49 10.33 -0.74
C ARG A 103 8.99 10.60 -0.73
N GLU A 104 8.57 11.85 -0.87
CA GLU A 104 7.16 12.19 -1.03
C GLU A 104 6.62 11.68 -2.37
N THR A 105 7.30 11.97 -3.49
CA THR A 105 6.94 11.41 -4.81
C THR A 105 6.92 9.87 -4.80
N GLN A 106 7.85 9.21 -4.11
CA GLN A 106 7.84 7.74 -3.96
C GLN A 106 6.52 7.26 -3.33
N THR A 107 6.09 7.91 -2.25
CA THR A 107 4.85 7.55 -1.55
C THR A 107 3.63 7.82 -2.44
N HIS A 108 3.60 8.96 -3.13
CA HIS A 108 2.58 9.29 -4.12
C HIS A 108 2.48 8.21 -5.22
N CYS A 109 3.61 7.77 -5.78
CA CYS A 109 3.67 6.69 -6.77
C CYS A 109 3.17 5.35 -6.21
N MET A 110 3.49 5.01 -4.97
CA MET A 110 3.00 3.77 -4.35
C MET A 110 1.46 3.78 -4.23
N VAL A 111 0.88 4.91 -3.84
CA VAL A 111 -0.58 5.09 -3.80
C VAL A 111 -1.17 5.03 -5.21
N MET A 112 -0.55 5.65 -6.22
CA MET A 112 -1.01 5.53 -7.63
C MET A 112 -1.09 4.07 -8.06
N VAL A 113 -0.06 3.27 -7.77
CA VAL A 113 -0.06 1.83 -8.09
C VAL A 113 -1.18 1.11 -7.32
N ALA A 114 -1.44 1.49 -6.08
CA ALA A 114 -2.51 0.90 -5.27
C ALA A 114 -3.90 1.22 -5.84
N LEU A 115 -4.13 2.47 -6.27
CA LEU A 115 -5.34 2.89 -6.95
C LEU A 115 -5.55 2.14 -8.26
N CYS A 116 -4.48 1.92 -9.02
CA CYS A 116 -4.52 1.14 -10.25
C CYS A 116 -4.91 -0.33 -10.01
N HIS A 117 -4.49 -0.94 -8.89
CA HIS A 117 -4.97 -2.28 -8.50
C HIS A 117 -6.49 -2.29 -8.28
N VAL A 118 -7.04 -1.28 -7.60
CA VAL A 118 -8.50 -1.19 -7.39
C VAL A 118 -9.23 -0.94 -8.71
N ALA A 119 -8.75 0.00 -9.51
CA ALA A 119 -9.37 0.33 -10.78
C ALA A 119 -9.43 -0.90 -11.71
N HIS A 120 -8.35 -1.70 -11.72
CA HIS A 120 -8.32 -2.98 -12.43
C HIS A 120 -9.38 -3.95 -11.91
N SER A 121 -9.48 -4.12 -10.58
CA SER A 121 -10.50 -4.99 -9.96
C SER A 121 -11.95 -4.53 -10.23
N GLN A 122 -12.14 -3.27 -10.65
CA GLN A 122 -13.44 -2.67 -10.94
C GLN A 122 -13.69 -2.47 -12.45
N GLY A 123 -12.87 -3.08 -13.31
CA GLY A 123 -13.15 -3.21 -14.74
C GLY A 123 -12.18 -2.50 -15.68
N LEU A 124 -11.16 -1.79 -15.18
CA LEU A 124 -10.10 -1.29 -16.08
C LEU A 124 -9.20 -2.44 -16.51
N THR A 125 -8.80 -2.43 -17.78
CA THR A 125 -7.87 -3.41 -18.33
C THR A 125 -6.45 -3.19 -17.80
N THR A 126 -5.60 -4.22 -17.94
CA THR A 126 -4.18 -4.09 -17.58
C THR A 126 -3.47 -2.96 -18.33
N ASP A 127 -3.77 -2.75 -19.63
CA ASP A 127 -3.11 -1.70 -20.42
C ASP A 127 -3.52 -0.29 -19.97
N GLU A 128 -4.78 -0.11 -19.58
CA GLU A 128 -5.29 1.16 -19.07
C GLU A 128 -4.66 1.52 -17.73
N VAL A 129 -4.60 0.56 -16.80
CA VAL A 129 -3.96 0.82 -15.50
C VAL A 129 -2.46 1.03 -15.63
N MET A 130 -1.79 0.34 -16.56
CA MET A 130 -0.37 0.57 -16.85
C MET A 130 -0.13 1.96 -17.48
N THR A 131 -1.05 2.43 -18.33
CA THR A 131 -1.04 3.79 -18.88
C THR A 131 -1.23 4.84 -17.80
N ALA A 132 -2.15 4.63 -16.85
CA ALA A 132 -2.33 5.51 -15.70
C ALA A 132 -1.10 5.53 -14.78
N MET A 133 -0.54 4.35 -14.46
CA MET A 133 0.69 4.24 -13.66
C MET A 133 1.86 5.01 -14.26
N ALA A 134 2.01 5.00 -15.58
CA ALA A 134 3.09 5.70 -16.29
C ALA A 134 3.07 7.22 -16.09
N LYS A 135 1.94 7.80 -15.67
CA LYS A 135 1.83 9.24 -15.37
C LYS A 135 2.58 9.64 -14.10
N CYS A 136 2.82 8.70 -13.18
CA CYS A 136 3.55 8.95 -11.93
C CYS A 136 4.88 8.19 -11.85
N VAL A 137 4.92 6.96 -12.38
CA VAL A 137 6.08 6.08 -12.25
C VAL A 137 6.96 6.20 -13.48
N SER A 138 8.13 6.81 -13.32
CA SER A 138 9.13 6.90 -14.39
C SER A 138 9.72 5.53 -14.74
N GLY A 139 9.84 5.23 -16.03
CA GLY A 139 10.47 4.02 -16.54
C GLY A 139 9.68 3.37 -17.69
N GLY A 140 10.24 2.30 -18.24
CA GLY A 140 9.56 1.49 -19.26
C GLY A 140 8.52 0.53 -18.67
N SER A 141 7.84 -0.22 -19.55
CA SER A 141 6.81 -1.20 -19.20
C SER A 141 7.28 -2.24 -18.16
N ASP A 142 8.53 -2.69 -18.24
CA ASP A 142 9.13 -3.62 -17.27
C ASP A 142 9.23 -3.02 -15.87
N THR A 143 9.59 -1.74 -15.76
CA THR A 143 9.64 -1.02 -14.48
C THR A 143 8.25 -0.90 -13.89
N LEU A 144 7.27 -0.48 -14.70
CA LEU A 144 5.87 -0.36 -14.28
C LEU A 144 5.34 -1.69 -13.75
N ARG A 145 5.55 -2.78 -14.51
CA ARG A 145 5.15 -4.13 -14.12
C ARG A 145 5.82 -4.56 -12.82
N SER A 146 7.13 -4.34 -12.71
CA SER A 146 7.89 -4.68 -11.51
C SER A 146 7.38 -3.92 -10.28
N LYS A 147 7.08 -2.62 -10.41
CA LYS A 147 6.49 -1.79 -9.34
C LYS A 147 5.08 -2.26 -8.97
N ARG A 148 4.25 -2.63 -9.96
CA ARG A 148 2.91 -3.21 -9.72
C ARG A 148 2.97 -4.44 -8.82
N PHE A 149 3.88 -5.37 -9.13
CA PHE A 149 4.10 -6.59 -8.35
C PHE A 149 4.85 -6.37 -7.03
N ALA A 150 5.58 -5.26 -6.88
CA ALA A 150 6.32 -4.93 -5.67
C ALA A 150 5.42 -4.35 -4.58
N LEU A 151 4.42 -3.55 -4.96
CA LEU A 151 3.56 -2.84 -4.03
C LEU A 151 2.96 -3.74 -2.93
N PRO A 152 2.41 -4.93 -3.21
CA PRO A 152 1.80 -5.76 -2.16
C PRO A 152 2.83 -6.16 -1.09
N LYS A 153 4.07 -6.44 -1.53
CA LYS A 153 5.19 -6.74 -0.64
C LYS A 153 5.59 -5.51 0.18
N CYS A 154 5.61 -4.32 -0.42
CA CYS A 154 5.86 -3.07 0.30
C CYS A 154 4.84 -2.81 1.42
N VAL A 155 3.56 -3.09 1.16
CA VAL A 155 2.50 -2.98 2.18
C VAL A 155 2.73 -3.99 3.29
N GLN A 156 2.99 -5.26 2.94
CA GLN A 156 3.29 -6.31 3.93
C GLN A 156 4.54 -6.03 4.75
N ILE A 157 5.60 -5.47 4.16
CA ILE A 157 6.80 -5.04 4.90
C ILE A 157 6.42 -3.99 5.96
N GLY A 158 5.58 -3.02 5.59
CA GLY A 158 5.09 -2.00 6.53
C GLY A 158 4.27 -2.61 7.65
N ASP A 159 3.35 -3.52 7.34
CA ASP A 159 2.51 -4.24 8.32
C ASP A 159 3.32 -5.15 9.24
N GLU A 160 4.42 -5.76 8.76
CA GLU A 160 5.33 -6.54 9.61
C GLU A 160 6.16 -5.64 10.53
N LEU A 161 6.63 -4.49 10.02
CA LEU A 161 7.43 -3.55 10.81
C LEU A 161 6.58 -2.77 11.82
N GLU A 162 5.29 -2.53 11.56
CA GLU A 162 4.35 -1.90 12.50
C GLU A 162 4.26 -2.66 13.83
N LYS A 163 4.37 -4.00 13.80
CA LYS A 163 4.37 -4.83 15.01
C LYS A 163 5.50 -4.48 15.98
N VAL A 164 6.62 -3.96 15.47
CA VAL A 164 7.79 -3.60 16.28
C VAL A 164 7.93 -2.08 16.45
N LEU A 165 7.81 -1.32 15.37
CA LEU A 165 7.99 0.13 15.34
C LEU A 165 6.72 0.91 15.73
N GLY A 166 5.57 0.24 15.84
CA GLY A 166 4.27 0.89 16.00
C GLY A 166 3.79 1.59 14.73
N PRO A 167 2.71 2.41 14.83
CA PRO A 167 2.06 3.04 13.68
C PRO A 167 2.98 3.88 12.78
N ARG A 168 4.07 4.41 13.35
CA ARG A 168 5.07 5.19 12.59
C ARG A 168 5.82 4.36 11.53
N ALA A 169 5.70 3.03 11.52
CA ALA A 169 6.16 2.18 10.42
C ALA A 169 5.57 2.60 9.05
N TYR A 170 4.37 3.17 9.03
CA TYR A 170 3.73 3.64 7.79
C TYR A 170 4.35 4.93 7.24
N GLU A 171 5.23 5.59 7.99
CA GLU A 171 6.04 6.71 7.50
C GLU A 171 7.30 6.24 6.76
N LEU A 172 7.67 4.95 6.80
CA LEU A 172 8.94 4.47 6.23
C LEU A 172 9.16 4.81 4.75
N PRO A 173 8.13 4.81 3.87
CA PRO A 173 8.28 5.31 2.50
C PRO A 173 8.74 6.79 2.41
N LEU A 174 8.47 7.58 3.45
CA LEU A 174 8.87 8.99 3.58
C LEU A 174 10.25 9.15 4.24
N ARG A 175 10.74 8.11 4.92
CA ARG A 175 12.05 8.09 5.60
C ARG A 175 13.15 7.48 4.74
N VAL A 176 12.81 6.49 3.91
CA VAL A 176 13.79 5.69 3.16
C VAL A 176 13.63 5.89 1.65
N SER A 177 14.66 6.44 1.01
CA SER A 177 14.68 6.84 -0.42
C SER A 177 14.61 5.69 -1.44
N ALA A 178 14.56 4.43 -0.98
CA ALA A 178 14.47 3.25 -1.83
C ALA A 178 13.47 2.20 -1.29
N TYR A 179 12.46 2.62 -0.52
CA TYR A 179 11.45 1.73 0.04
C TYR A 179 10.72 0.93 -1.05
N PHE A 180 10.29 1.61 -2.11
CA PHE A 180 9.54 0.94 -3.19
C PHE A 180 10.46 -0.01 -3.99
N THR A 181 11.71 0.37 -4.19
CA THR A 181 12.71 -0.48 -4.87
C THR A 181 13.12 -1.68 -4.02
N PHE A 182 13.15 -1.52 -2.69
CA PHE A 182 13.36 -2.62 -1.77
C PHE A 182 12.30 -3.70 -1.97
N GLY A 183 11.01 -3.33 -2.02
CA GLY A 183 9.93 -4.29 -2.29
C GLY A 183 10.02 -5.03 -3.63
N GLN A 184 10.65 -4.46 -4.67
CA GLN A 184 10.82 -5.13 -5.98
C GLN A 184 11.70 -6.38 -5.90
N HIS A 185 12.72 -6.35 -5.03
CA HIS A 185 13.66 -7.45 -4.86
C HIS A 185 13.36 -8.31 -3.63
N PHE A 186 12.33 -7.95 -2.87
CA PHE A 186 11.91 -8.68 -1.69
C PHE A 186 11.18 -9.96 -2.09
N THR A 187 11.58 -11.09 -1.50
CA THR A 187 10.94 -12.40 -1.69
C THR A 187 10.27 -12.82 -0.40
N THR A 188 9.41 -13.84 -0.45
CA THR A 188 8.71 -14.36 0.73
C THR A 188 9.69 -14.81 1.82
N GLU A 189 10.83 -15.40 1.45
CA GLU A 189 11.88 -15.83 2.40
C GLU A 189 12.50 -14.66 3.17
N CYS A 190 12.53 -13.47 2.58
CA CYS A 190 13.05 -12.28 3.24
C CYS A 190 12.18 -11.86 4.44
N PHE A 191 10.91 -12.27 4.54
CA PHE A 191 10.08 -11.93 5.71
C PHE A 191 10.57 -12.56 7.00
N LYS A 192 11.13 -13.77 6.95
CA LYS A 192 11.72 -14.41 8.13
C LYS A 192 12.90 -13.57 8.64
N ILE A 193 13.81 -13.20 7.72
CA ILE A 193 14.98 -12.37 8.01
C ILE A 193 14.54 -11.00 8.54
N LEU A 194 13.58 -10.36 7.88
CA LEU A 194 13.05 -9.05 8.28
C LEU A 194 12.55 -9.07 9.73
N ARG A 195 11.77 -10.09 10.10
CA ARG A 195 11.26 -10.24 11.47
C ARG A 195 12.40 -10.40 12.46
N GLU A 196 13.37 -11.27 12.18
CA GLU A 196 14.55 -11.47 13.05
C GLU A 196 15.34 -10.17 13.24
N GLU A 197 15.64 -9.46 12.16
CA GLU A 197 16.41 -8.20 12.20
C GLU A 197 15.60 -7.03 12.80
N SER A 198 14.27 -7.07 12.72
CA SER A 198 13.42 -5.99 13.25
C SER A 198 13.35 -5.95 14.77
N ILE A 199 13.62 -7.06 15.47
CA ILE A 199 13.51 -7.14 16.94
C ILE A 199 14.37 -6.10 17.65
N SER A 200 15.53 -5.73 17.08
CA SER A 200 16.45 -4.74 17.62
C SER A 200 16.23 -3.33 17.07
N ALA A 201 15.24 -3.11 16.20
CA ALA A 201 15.00 -1.81 15.59
C ALA A 201 14.45 -0.81 16.63
N HIS A 202 14.89 0.46 16.52
CA HIS A 202 14.45 1.52 17.43
C HIS A 202 12.97 1.85 17.21
N ARG A 203 12.15 1.62 18.25
CA ARG A 203 10.76 2.04 18.28
C ARG A 203 10.66 3.51 18.66
N PRO A 204 10.09 4.39 17.82
CA PRO A 204 9.92 5.79 18.15
C PRO A 204 9.02 5.98 19.39
N LYS A 205 9.39 6.92 20.26
CA LYS A 205 8.62 7.23 21.47
C LYS A 205 7.46 8.19 21.23
N SER A 206 7.60 9.08 20.26
CA SER A 206 6.54 10.02 19.90
C SER A 206 5.40 9.28 19.21
N SER A 207 4.17 9.57 19.65
CA SER A 207 2.96 8.99 19.06
C SER A 207 2.42 9.97 18.01
N LEU A 208 2.41 9.54 16.75
CA LEU A 208 1.78 10.24 15.65
C LEU A 208 0.67 9.34 15.06
N PRO A 209 -0.43 9.91 14.51
CA PRO A 209 -1.54 9.16 13.92
C PRO A 209 -1.17 8.58 12.54
N SER A 210 -0.04 7.89 12.45
CA SER A 210 0.59 7.46 11.20
C SER A 210 -0.11 6.27 10.55
N GLU A 211 -1.02 5.59 11.25
CA GLU A 211 -1.89 4.54 10.72
C GLU A 211 -2.73 5.00 9.53
N ILE A 212 -3.06 6.29 9.44
CA ILE A 212 -3.81 6.84 8.30
C ILE A 212 -2.96 6.88 7.02
N LEU A 213 -1.62 6.83 7.15
CA LEU A 213 -0.70 6.79 6.01
C LEU A 213 -0.47 5.38 5.46
N ARG A 214 -1.06 4.36 6.10
CA ARG A 214 -1.07 3.01 5.56
C ARG A 214 -1.74 3.01 4.17
N ILE A 215 -1.05 2.48 3.16
CA ILE A 215 -1.48 2.60 1.75
C ILE A 215 -2.93 2.13 1.51
N PRO A 216 -3.37 0.96 2.01
CA PRO A 216 -4.79 0.60 1.89
C PRO A 216 -5.77 1.60 2.50
N ASN A 217 -5.43 2.24 3.63
CA ASN A 217 -6.28 3.27 4.25
C ASN A 217 -6.32 4.52 3.36
N LEU A 218 -5.17 4.95 2.82
CA LEU A 218 -5.10 6.04 1.85
C LEU A 218 -5.98 5.77 0.62
N VAL A 219 -5.99 4.55 0.09
CA VAL A 219 -6.87 4.23 -1.05
C VAL A 219 -8.33 4.24 -0.64
N TYR A 220 -8.68 3.68 0.52
CA TYR A 220 -10.06 3.71 1.01
C TYR A 220 -10.60 5.14 1.11
N ASP A 221 -9.83 6.04 1.72
CA ASP A 221 -10.17 7.45 1.89
C ASP A 221 -10.12 8.25 0.57
N PHE A 222 -9.21 7.88 -0.34
CA PHE A 222 -9.15 8.43 -1.69
C PHE A 222 -10.43 8.13 -2.47
N CYS A 223 -10.89 6.88 -2.38
CA CYS A 223 -12.10 6.43 -3.07
C CYS A 223 -13.38 7.01 -2.46
N ASP A 224 -13.32 7.70 -1.32
CA ASP A 224 -14.51 8.30 -0.67
C ASP A 224 -15.65 7.28 -0.48
N GLY A 225 -15.29 6.04 -0.09
CA GLY A 225 -16.24 4.93 0.07
C GLY A 225 -16.82 4.37 -1.25
N LYS A 226 -16.29 4.75 -2.42
CA LYS A 226 -16.71 4.24 -3.76
C LYS A 226 -16.41 2.75 -3.96
N VAL A 227 -15.55 2.15 -3.13
CA VAL A 227 -15.27 0.70 -3.18
C VAL A 227 -16.50 -0.05 -2.64
N ARG A 228 -17.36 -0.52 -3.55
CA ARG A 228 -18.51 -1.36 -3.19
C ARG A 228 -18.02 -2.74 -2.74
N THR A 229 -18.42 -3.15 -1.54
CA THR A 229 -18.39 -4.56 -1.12
C THR A 229 -19.36 -5.33 -2.02
N SER A 230 -18.89 -6.21 -2.90
CA SER A 230 -19.82 -7.16 -3.52
C SER A 230 -20.34 -8.07 -2.41
N ARG A 231 -21.65 -8.06 -2.21
CA ARG A 231 -22.34 -8.82 -1.17
C ARG A 231 -23.38 -9.70 -1.84
N GLU A 232 -22.94 -10.62 -2.70
CA GLU A 232 -23.82 -11.62 -3.28
C GLU A 232 -23.09 -12.97 -3.41
N GLY A 233 -23.77 -14.00 -2.92
CA GLY A 233 -23.60 -15.39 -3.31
C GLY A 233 -24.93 -16.12 -2.99
N PRO A 234 -25.08 -17.42 -3.27
CA PRO A 234 -24.52 -18.21 -4.36
C PRO A 234 -25.63 -18.75 -5.30
N GLY A 235 -25.36 -18.90 -6.60
CA GLY A 235 -26.30 -19.51 -7.55
C GLY A 235 -25.57 -20.37 -8.58
N ALA A 236 -25.67 -21.70 -8.43
CA ALA A 236 -25.06 -22.68 -9.32
C ALA A 236 -25.95 -23.01 -10.54
N ARG A 237 -25.36 -23.04 -11.76
CA ARG A 237 -25.48 -24.08 -12.83
C ARG A 237 -24.93 -23.56 -14.18
N SER A 238 -23.80 -24.14 -14.68
CA SER A 238 -23.67 -25.12 -15.81
C SER A 238 -23.89 -24.49 -17.20
N ASP A 239 -23.06 -24.60 -18.25
CA ASP A 239 -21.87 -25.39 -18.57
C ASP A 239 -21.11 -24.68 -19.73
N GLU A 240 -19.88 -25.15 -20.00
CA GLU A 240 -19.07 -25.04 -21.23
C GLU A 240 -18.01 -23.91 -21.41
N VAL A 241 -16.75 -24.33 -21.20
CA VAL A 241 -15.55 -24.07 -22.02
C VAL A 241 -14.99 -22.64 -22.12
N GLU A 242 -14.13 -22.27 -21.19
CA GLU A 242 -12.69 -21.90 -21.35
C GLU A 242 -12.17 -21.44 -19.98
N GLY A 243 -10.93 -21.81 -19.63
CA GLY A 243 -10.43 -21.77 -18.25
C GLY A 243 -10.20 -20.37 -17.68
N GLU A 244 -11.26 -19.69 -17.26
CA GLU A 244 -11.23 -18.54 -16.36
C GLU A 244 -11.23 -19.02 -14.89
N ILE A 245 -10.23 -18.62 -14.13
CA ILE A 245 -10.21 -18.84 -12.68
C ILE A 245 -10.92 -17.63 -12.05
N GLU A 246 -12.22 -17.80 -11.79
CA GLU A 246 -12.99 -16.98 -10.86
C GLU A 246 -12.38 -17.09 -9.46
N ILE A 247 -12.05 -15.96 -8.83
CA ILE A 247 -11.65 -15.92 -7.41
C ILE A 247 -12.56 -14.97 -6.65
N GLU A 248 -13.33 -15.58 -5.75
CA GLU A 248 -14.25 -14.99 -4.79
C GLU A 248 -13.49 -14.17 -3.71
N VAL A 249 -13.82 -12.88 -3.57
CA VAL A 249 -13.29 -12.00 -2.52
C VAL A 249 -14.14 -12.13 -1.26
N LYS A 250 -13.57 -12.64 -0.15
CA LYS A 250 -14.26 -12.70 1.15
C LYS A 250 -13.82 -11.56 2.05
N PHE A 251 -14.74 -10.64 2.31
CA PHE A 251 -14.60 -9.54 3.28
C PHE A 251 -15.11 -9.97 4.66
N LYS A 252 -14.35 -9.74 5.73
CA LYS A 252 -14.88 -9.84 7.10
C LYS A 252 -15.11 -8.44 7.67
N GLY A 253 -16.33 -7.93 7.52
CA GLY A 253 -16.69 -6.56 7.91
C GLY A 253 -16.73 -6.32 9.41
N VAL A 254 -16.35 -5.10 9.82
CA VAL A 254 -16.76 -4.48 11.10
C VAL A 254 -17.24 -3.08 10.77
N ASN A 255 -18.56 -2.86 10.81
CA ASN A 255 -19.11 -1.51 10.86
C ASN A 255 -20.41 -1.52 11.66
N ASP A 256 -20.33 -1.20 12.95
CA ASP A 256 -21.50 -1.00 13.83
C ASP A 256 -21.25 0.04 14.94
N LYS A 257 -20.20 0.89 14.84
CA LYS A 257 -19.89 1.85 15.91
C LYS A 257 -19.84 3.33 15.53
N ILE A 258 -19.95 3.69 14.25
CA ILE A 258 -19.96 5.11 13.86
C ILE A 258 -21.40 5.68 13.88
N ASP A 259 -22.43 4.87 13.64
CA ASP A 259 -23.82 5.33 13.59
C ASP A 259 -24.49 5.53 14.96
N LYS A 260 -23.85 5.10 16.05
CA LYS A 260 -24.45 5.20 17.41
C LYS A 260 -24.05 6.46 18.18
N GLN A 261 -22.98 7.17 17.79
CA GLN A 261 -22.58 8.42 18.47
C GLN A 261 -23.28 9.68 17.93
N LEU A 262 -23.94 9.60 16.76
CA LEU A 262 -24.66 10.73 16.16
C LEU A 262 -26.18 10.74 16.46
N ARG A 263 -26.69 9.79 17.25
CA ARG A 263 -28.11 9.73 17.65
C ARG A 263 -28.38 9.97 19.13
N GLU A 264 -27.36 10.30 19.92
CA GLU A 264 -27.47 10.59 21.36
C GLU A 264 -26.91 11.98 21.74
N GLN A 265 -26.97 12.95 20.82
CA GLN A 265 -26.83 14.39 21.15
C GLN A 265 -28.08 15.15 20.74
#